data_AF-A0A9P7BC30-F1
#
_entry.id   AF-A0A9P7BC30-F1
#
_cell.length_a   1.000
_cell.length_b   1.000
_cell.length_c   1.000
_cell.angle_alpha   90.00
_cell.angle_beta   90.00
_cell.angle_gamma   90.00
#
_symmetry.space_group_name_H-M   'P 1'
#
loop_
_entity.id
_entity.type
_entity.pdbx_description
1 polymer ?
#
loop_
_entity_poly.entity_id
_entity_poly.type
_entity_poly.pdbx_seq_one_letter_code
_entity_poly.pdbx_strand_id
1 'polypeptide(L)'
;MVGFEGTHVTKDISLLISKYHVSSIILSGRNFINAHQAKALIRELQSIAIKSNYEYPIIFVIDEEGGMLNSLFDSEFITQFPGAMSLGATDSTELIYNVYRAMAKELKSIGF
;
A
#
# COMPACT_ATOMS: atom_id res chain seq x y z
N MET A 1 -13.15 3.32 -5.73
CA MET A 1 -12.11 2.67 -4.91
C MET A 1 -12.74 1.51 -4.17
N VAL A 2 -12.06 0.36 -4.09
CA VAL A 2 -12.55 -0.84 -3.38
C VAL A 2 -11.45 -1.43 -2.50
N GLY A 3 -11.81 -2.06 -1.40
CA GLY A 3 -10.92 -2.91 -0.62
C GLY A 3 -11.36 -4.38 -0.70
N PHE A 4 -10.53 -5.29 -0.20
CA PHE A 4 -10.89 -6.71 -0.10
C PHE A 4 -10.17 -7.36 1.08
N GLU A 5 -10.65 -8.54 1.49
CA GLU A 5 -10.10 -9.31 2.59
C GLU A 5 -9.10 -10.37 2.08
N GLY A 6 -8.06 -10.61 2.88
CA GLY A 6 -7.05 -11.63 2.63
C GLY A 6 -5.79 -11.12 1.95
N THR A 7 -4.77 -11.98 1.94
CA THR A 7 -3.38 -11.67 1.54
C THR A 7 -3.05 -12.16 0.13
N HIS A 8 -4.04 -12.61 -0.62
CA HIS A 8 -3.90 -13.14 -1.97
C HIS A 8 -5.06 -12.65 -2.83
N VAL A 9 -4.90 -12.68 -4.15
CA VAL A 9 -5.97 -12.32 -5.07
C VAL A 9 -7.18 -13.24 -4.88
N THR A 10 -8.33 -12.65 -4.60
CA THR A 10 -9.61 -13.37 -4.48
C THR A 10 -10.38 -13.35 -5.80
N LYS A 11 -11.38 -14.24 -5.91
CA LYS A 11 -12.29 -14.25 -7.08
C LYS A 11 -13.06 -12.93 -7.19
N ASP A 12 -13.46 -12.34 -6.07
CA ASP A 12 -14.25 -11.13 -6.03
C ASP A 12 -13.45 -9.93 -6.54
N ILE A 13 -12.21 -9.72 -6.05
CA ILE A 13 -11.37 -8.62 -6.54
C ILE A 13 -10.96 -8.82 -8.01
N SER A 14 -10.71 -10.05 -8.43
CA SER A 14 -10.46 -10.38 -9.84
C SER A 14 -11.64 -10.02 -10.72
N LEU A 15 -12.87 -10.26 -10.27
CA LEU A 15 -14.09 -9.91 -10.98
C LEU A 15 -14.28 -8.39 -11.04
N LEU A 16 -14.03 -7.69 -9.92
CA LEU A 16 -14.09 -6.23 -9.85
C LEU A 16 -13.12 -5.56 -10.84
N ILE A 17 -11.91 -6.10 -10.98
CA ILE A 17 -10.93 -5.62 -11.95
C ILE A 17 -11.39 -6.00 -13.38
N SER A 18 -11.55 -7.28 -13.66
CA SER A 18 -11.68 -7.76 -15.03
C SER A 18 -13.01 -7.45 -15.71
N LYS A 19 -14.11 -7.44 -14.95
CA LYS A 19 -15.46 -7.21 -15.48
C LYS A 19 -15.96 -5.80 -15.24
N TYR A 20 -15.69 -5.26 -14.05
CA TYR A 20 -16.23 -3.96 -13.63
C TYR A 20 -15.22 -2.82 -13.78
N HIS A 21 -14.03 -3.10 -14.28
CA HIS A 21 -12.98 -2.13 -14.57
C HIS A 21 -12.64 -1.21 -13.38
N VAL A 22 -12.64 -1.74 -12.16
CA VAL A 22 -12.20 -0.99 -10.98
C VAL A 22 -10.72 -0.63 -11.11
N SER A 23 -10.42 0.68 -11.05
CA SER A 23 -9.09 1.24 -11.30
C SER A 23 -8.39 1.75 -10.03
N SER A 24 -9.00 1.60 -8.85
CA SER A 24 -8.41 2.04 -7.57
C SER A 24 -8.73 1.04 -6.46
N ILE A 25 -7.69 0.57 -5.78
CA ILE A 25 -7.75 -0.43 -4.71
C ILE A 25 -7.11 0.14 -3.45
N ILE A 26 -7.81 0.08 -2.32
CA ILE A 26 -7.24 0.36 -1.00
C ILE A 26 -6.78 -0.95 -0.35
N LEU A 27 -5.52 -0.97 0.10
CA LEU A 27 -4.93 -2.07 0.84
C LEU A 27 -4.72 -1.65 2.30
N SER A 28 -4.76 -2.62 3.21
CA SER A 28 -4.49 -2.41 4.63
C SER A 28 -3.64 -3.54 5.21
N GLY A 29 -3.41 -3.53 6.53
CA GLY A 29 -2.72 -4.63 7.22
C GLY A 29 -3.37 -6.01 7.02
N ARG A 30 -4.66 -6.07 6.61
CA ARG A 30 -5.35 -7.34 6.28
C ARG A 30 -4.86 -7.97 4.97
N ASN A 31 -4.18 -7.21 4.13
CA ASN A 31 -3.63 -7.64 2.85
C ASN A 31 -2.12 -7.89 2.90
N PHE A 32 -1.50 -7.72 4.07
CA PHE A 32 -0.05 -7.70 4.24
C PHE A 32 0.43 -8.82 5.17
N ILE A 33 1.48 -9.52 4.74
CA ILE A 33 2.25 -10.47 5.57
C ILE A 33 3.68 -9.96 5.72
N ASN A 34 4.30 -9.58 4.61
CA ASN A 34 5.65 -9.05 4.52
C ASN A 34 5.84 -8.32 3.18
N ALA A 35 6.97 -7.63 3.03
CA ALA A 35 7.24 -6.80 1.85
C ALA A 35 7.23 -7.61 0.53
N HIS A 36 7.78 -8.82 0.54
CA HIS A 36 7.82 -9.68 -0.64
C HIS A 36 6.42 -10.12 -1.08
N GLN A 37 5.58 -10.54 -0.14
CA GLN A 37 4.20 -10.94 -0.41
C GLN A 37 3.37 -9.75 -0.91
N ALA A 38 3.48 -8.57 -0.28
CA ALA A 38 2.75 -7.39 -0.71
C ALA A 38 3.08 -6.99 -2.17
N LYS A 39 4.37 -7.03 -2.51
CA LYS A 39 4.84 -6.77 -3.88
C LYS A 39 4.31 -7.78 -4.89
N ALA A 40 4.25 -9.06 -4.51
CA ALA A 40 3.69 -10.10 -5.35
C ALA A 40 2.18 -9.89 -5.57
N LEU A 41 1.44 -9.57 -4.50
CA LEU A 41 0.01 -9.28 -4.55
C LEU A 41 -0.32 -8.10 -5.48
N ILE A 42 0.36 -6.97 -5.29
CA ILE A 42 0.17 -5.77 -6.13
C ILE A 42 0.48 -6.08 -7.60
N ARG A 43 1.58 -6.80 -7.87
CA ARG A 43 1.95 -7.20 -9.24
C ARG A 43 0.89 -8.11 -9.87
N GLU A 44 0.32 -9.03 -9.11
CA GLU A 44 -0.73 -9.93 -9.60
C GLU A 44 -2.01 -9.16 -9.95
N LEU A 45 -2.46 -8.26 -9.08
CA LEU A 45 -3.62 -7.38 -9.34
C LEU A 45 -3.41 -6.52 -10.59
N GLN A 46 -2.23 -5.92 -10.76
CA GLN A 46 -1.89 -5.17 -11.98
C GLN A 46 -1.89 -6.07 -13.22
N SER A 47 -1.41 -7.31 -13.09
CA SER A 47 -1.39 -8.26 -14.21
C SER A 47 -2.80 -8.61 -14.68
N ILE A 48 -3.79 -8.64 -13.77
CA ILE A 48 -5.21 -8.83 -14.13
C ILE A 48 -5.72 -7.63 -14.92
N ALA A 49 -5.45 -6.40 -14.45
CA ALA A 49 -5.83 -5.18 -15.17
C ALA A 49 -5.25 -5.11 -16.59
N ILE A 50 -3.96 -5.45 -16.75
CA ILE A 50 -3.30 -5.50 -18.06
C ILE A 50 -3.99 -6.52 -18.97
N LYS A 51 -4.30 -7.73 -18.47
CA LYS A 51 -5.02 -8.76 -19.23
C LYS A 51 -6.46 -8.37 -19.56
N SER A 52 -7.04 -7.44 -18.81
CA SER A 52 -8.37 -6.88 -19.01
C SER A 52 -8.35 -5.56 -19.80
N ASN A 53 -7.27 -5.28 -20.54
CA ASN A 53 -7.12 -4.16 -21.47
C ASN A 53 -7.32 -2.79 -20.82
N TYR A 54 -6.84 -2.59 -19.60
CA TYR A 54 -6.82 -1.26 -19.00
C TYR A 54 -5.88 -0.32 -19.77
N GLU A 55 -6.35 0.91 -20.00
CA GLU A 55 -5.51 1.98 -20.58
C GLU A 55 -4.43 2.45 -19.60
N TYR A 56 -4.74 2.47 -18.30
CA TYR A 56 -3.84 2.91 -17.22
C TYR A 56 -3.75 1.87 -16.10
N PRO A 57 -2.62 1.78 -15.37
CA PRO A 57 -2.49 0.87 -14.23
C PRO A 57 -3.49 1.19 -13.11
N ILE A 58 -3.80 0.19 -12.29
CA ILE A 58 -4.55 0.39 -11.04
C ILE A 58 -3.75 1.30 -10.11
N ILE A 59 -4.44 2.24 -9.45
CA ILE A 59 -3.88 3.02 -8.34
C ILE A 59 -4.09 2.25 -7.05
N PHE A 60 -3.02 2.06 -6.28
CA PHE A 60 -3.07 1.49 -4.94
C PHE A 60 -2.99 2.58 -3.87
N VAL A 61 -3.81 2.44 -2.84
CA VAL A 61 -3.93 3.41 -1.74
C VAL A 61 -3.78 2.67 -0.42
N ILE A 62 -3.17 3.32 0.57
CA ILE A 62 -3.05 2.83 1.95
C ILE A 62 -3.09 4.01 2.92
N ASP A 63 -3.68 3.79 4.08
CA ASP A 63 -3.64 4.73 5.21
C ASP A 63 -2.39 4.45 6.05
N GLU A 64 -1.26 5.00 5.61
CA GLU A 64 0.04 4.88 6.28
C GLU A 64 0.46 6.26 6.82
N GLU A 65 0.11 6.55 8.08
CA GLU A 65 0.36 7.85 8.72
C GLU A 65 1.53 7.83 9.71
N GLY A 66 2.00 6.62 10.06
CA GLY A 66 2.91 6.38 11.19
C GLY A 66 2.17 6.29 12.53
N GLY A 67 2.91 5.98 13.60
CA GLY A 67 2.35 5.84 14.94
C GLY A 67 1.24 4.79 15.02
N MET A 68 0.03 5.20 15.41
CA MET A 68 -1.11 4.28 15.58
C MET A 68 -1.67 3.74 14.25
N LEU A 69 -1.42 4.43 13.13
CA LEU A 69 -1.83 4.03 11.79
C LEU A 69 -0.60 3.61 10.97
N ASN A 70 0.11 2.62 11.50
CA ASN A 70 1.26 1.99 10.86
C ASN A 70 0.98 0.48 10.72
N SER A 71 0.13 0.16 9.76
CA SER A 71 -0.46 -1.19 9.64
C SER A 71 0.49 -2.20 9.00
N LEU A 72 1.60 -1.75 8.42
CA LEU A 72 2.58 -2.59 7.75
C LEU A 72 3.83 -2.73 8.62
N PHE A 73 4.29 -3.96 8.86
CA PHE A 73 5.55 -4.19 9.57
C PHE A 73 6.33 -5.35 8.97
N ASP A 74 7.59 -5.07 8.65
CA ASP A 74 8.55 -6.05 8.14
C ASP A 74 9.91 -5.67 8.71
N SER A 75 10.57 -6.58 9.42
CA SER A 75 11.83 -6.29 10.12
C SER A 75 12.99 -5.88 9.21
N GLU A 76 12.89 -6.17 7.91
CA GLU A 76 13.96 -5.91 6.94
C GLU A 76 13.63 -4.73 6.02
N PHE A 77 12.37 -4.59 5.61
CA PHE A 77 12.00 -3.66 4.53
C PHE A 77 11.00 -2.56 4.93
N ILE A 78 10.23 -2.70 6.01
CA ILE A 78 9.17 -1.77 6.38
C ILE A 78 9.32 -1.31 7.84
N THR A 79 9.70 -0.04 7.99
CA THR A 79 9.99 0.61 9.27
C THR A 79 8.71 1.13 9.93
N GLN A 80 8.63 0.98 11.25
CA GLN A 80 7.61 1.63 12.07
C GLN A 80 8.03 3.09 12.35
N PHE A 81 7.36 4.04 11.72
CA PHE A 81 7.63 5.47 11.88
C PHE A 81 6.83 6.10 13.03
N PRO A 82 7.33 7.18 13.66
CA PRO A 82 6.56 7.93 14.66
C PRO A 82 5.29 8.55 14.06
N GLY A 83 4.25 8.71 14.89
CA GLY A 83 3.00 9.34 14.46
C GLY A 83 3.09 10.86 14.38
N ALA A 84 2.11 11.47 13.71
CA ALA A 84 2.06 12.91 13.45
C ALA A 84 2.22 13.80 14.71
N MET A 85 1.62 13.41 15.84
CA MET A 85 1.75 14.16 17.10
C MET A 85 3.20 14.16 17.62
N SER A 86 3.86 13.00 17.62
CA SER A 86 5.26 12.87 18.07
C SER A 86 6.20 13.61 17.12
N LEU A 87 5.96 13.54 15.81
CA LEU A 87 6.72 14.29 14.82
C LEU A 87 6.53 15.81 14.99
N GLY A 88 5.29 16.26 15.21
CA GLY A 88 4.99 17.68 15.46
C GLY A 88 5.69 18.22 16.72
N ALA A 89 5.80 17.40 17.77
CA ALA A 89 6.51 17.78 19.01
C ALA A 89 8.02 18.00 18.80
N THR A 90 8.59 17.58 17.68
CA THR A 90 10.01 17.84 17.35
C THR A 90 10.28 19.26 16.85
N ASP A 91 9.22 20.00 16.44
CA ASP A 91 9.31 21.34 15.84
C ASP A 91 10.33 21.47 14.69
N SER A 92 10.53 20.37 13.94
CA SER A 92 11.50 20.30 12.84
C SER A 92 10.84 19.83 11.55
N THR A 93 10.53 20.78 10.67
CA THR A 93 9.94 20.51 9.35
C THR A 93 10.86 19.67 8.46
N GLU A 94 12.18 19.83 8.59
CA GLU A 94 13.16 19.01 7.89
C GLU A 94 13.10 17.55 8.34
N LEU A 95 13.05 17.29 9.66
CA LEU A 95 12.91 15.95 10.19
C LEU A 95 11.59 15.31 9.74
N ILE A 96 10.48 16.05 9.82
CA ILE A 96 9.16 15.60 9.37
C ILE A 96 9.20 15.20 7.88
N TYR A 97 9.78 16.04 7.03
CA TYR A 97 9.93 15.75 5.61
C TYR A 97 10.77 14.48 5.37
N ASN A 98 11.89 14.33 6.08
CA ASN A 98 12.76 13.17 5.93
C ASN A 98 12.07 11.86 6.35
N VAL A 99 11.27 11.89 7.42
CA VAL A 99 10.47 10.74 7.87
C VAL A 99 9.44 10.34 6.81
N TYR A 100 8.59 11.26 6.35
CA TYR A 100 7.59 10.93 5.32
C TYR A 100 8.21 10.56 3.98
N ARG A 101 9.36 11.14 3.62
CA ARG A 101 10.12 10.73 2.43
C ARG A 101 10.66 9.31 2.56
N ALA A 102 11.11 8.89 3.74
CA ALA A 102 11.56 7.52 3.98
C ALA A 102 10.38 6.54 3.87
N MET A 103 9.28 6.84 4.56
CA MET A 103 8.03 6.07 4.48
C MET A 103 7.53 5.90 3.03
N ALA A 104 7.49 6.98 2.25
CA ALA A 104 7.08 6.93 0.85
C ALA A 104 8.02 6.07 -0.03
N LYS A 105 9.34 6.04 0.27
CA LYS A 105 10.28 5.17 -0.44
C LYS A 105 10.05 3.70 -0.13
N GLU A 106 9.77 3.36 1.12
CA GLU A 106 9.48 1.98 1.54
C GLU A 106 8.20 1.48 0.87
N LEU A 107 7.11 2.25 0.92
CA LEU A 107 5.85 1.95 0.23
C LEU A 107 6.05 1.76 -1.28
N LYS A 108 6.79 2.67 -1.93
CA LYS A 108 7.12 2.54 -3.36
C LYS A 108 7.92 1.28 -3.68
N SER A 109 8.78 0.84 -2.77
CA SER A 109 9.62 -0.36 -2.99
C SER A 109 8.80 -1.67 -3.04
N ILE A 110 7.66 -1.68 -2.35
CA ILE A 110 6.72 -2.81 -2.30
C ILE A 110 5.55 -2.68 -3.29
N GLY A 111 5.48 -1.61 -4.07
CA GLY A 111 4.61 -1.51 -5.25
C GLY A 111 3.46 -0.48 -5.16
N PHE A 112 3.39 0.30 -4.09
CA PHE A 112 2.51 1.48 -4.04
C PHE A 112 2.99 2.59 -4.98
#